data_AF-S8DH32-F1
#
_entry.id   AF-S8DH32-F1
#
_cell.length_a   1.000
_cell.length_b   1.000
_cell.length_c   1.000
_cell.angle_alpha   90.00
_cell.angle_beta   90.00
_cell.angle_gamma   90.00
#
_symmetry.space_group_name_H-M   'P 1'
#
loop_
_entity.id
_entity.type
_entity.pdbx_description
1 polymer ?
#
loop_
_entity_poly.entity_id
_entity_poly.type
_entity_poly.pdbx_seq_one_letter_code
_entity_poly.pdbx_strand_id
1 'polypeptide(L)'
;KSYSSKFFRSIYVVLLKAKINFLLPFGPLAILLHYATSNYGWVFFFSLLGITPLAERLGYATEQLSCYTGSIVGGLLNATFGNATEMIISMYALKNGMFRVVQQSLLGSILSNMLLVLGCAFFCGGIVHHRKVQSFNK
;
A
#
# COMPACT_ATOMS: atom_id res chain seq x y z
N LYS A 1 30.14 -4.71 15.66
CA LYS A 1 30.00 -3.36 15.05
C LYS A 1 29.38 -3.37 13.63
N SER A 2 29.77 -4.28 12.72
CA SER A 2 29.27 -4.31 11.31
C SER A 2 27.79 -4.70 11.12
N TYR A 3 27.21 -5.54 12.00
CA TYR A 3 25.79 -5.92 11.90
C TYR A 3 24.82 -4.79 12.26
N SER A 4 25.15 -3.98 13.28
CA SER A 4 24.32 -2.86 13.72
C SER A 4 24.23 -1.78 12.63
N SER A 5 25.34 -1.46 11.95
CA SER A 5 25.31 -0.50 10.83
C SER A 5 24.52 -1.02 9.63
N LYS A 6 24.56 -2.33 9.33
CA LYS A 6 23.71 -2.94 8.28
C LYS A 6 22.24 -2.86 8.64
N PHE A 7 21.87 -3.12 9.89
CA PHE A 7 20.49 -3.03 10.37
C PHE A 7 19.93 -1.61 10.26
N PHE A 8 20.66 -0.60 10.76
CA PHE A 8 20.25 0.80 10.63
C PHE A 8 20.17 1.26 9.18
N ARG A 9 21.07 0.78 8.32
CA ARG A 9 21.01 1.05 6.88
C ARG A 9 19.78 0.43 6.23
N SER A 10 19.39 -0.79 6.63
CA SER A 10 18.15 -1.42 6.14
C SER A 10 16.91 -0.65 6.56
N ILE A 11 16.84 -0.22 7.83
CA ILE A 11 15.75 0.64 8.32
C ILE A 11 15.69 1.94 7.53
N TYR A 12 16.83 2.59 7.32
CA TYR A 12 16.92 3.83 6.54
C TYR A 12 16.44 3.63 5.09
N VAL A 13 16.84 2.54 4.44
CA VAL A 13 16.41 2.23 3.07
C VAL A 13 14.90 1.99 3.01
N VAL A 14 14.36 1.25 3.97
CA VAL A 14 12.93 0.97 4.02
C VAL A 14 12.14 2.25 4.31
N LEU A 15 12.57 3.08 5.27
CA LEU A 15 11.79 4.24 5.72
C LEU A 15 12.04 5.54 4.95
N LEU A 16 13.20 5.75 4.34
CA LEU A 16 13.55 7.07 3.77
C LEU A 16 13.89 7.04 2.28
N LYS A 17 14.21 5.87 1.70
CA LYS A 17 14.63 5.81 0.28
C LYS A 17 13.45 5.80 -0.70
N ALA A 18 12.27 5.36 -0.28
CA ALA A 18 11.12 5.32 -1.16
C ALA A 18 10.45 6.69 -1.25
N LYS A 19 10.22 7.18 -2.47
CA LYS A 19 9.62 8.50 -2.73
C LYS A 19 8.25 8.65 -2.06
N ILE A 20 7.50 7.55 -1.92
CA ILE A 20 6.18 7.54 -1.28
C ILE A 20 6.25 7.85 0.22
N ASN A 21 7.39 7.59 0.88
CA ASN A 21 7.57 7.81 2.31
C ASN A 21 7.61 9.30 2.69
N PHE A 22 7.69 10.21 1.71
CA PHE A 22 7.41 11.63 1.94
C PHE A 22 6.04 11.85 2.58
N LEU A 23 5.09 10.93 2.38
CA LEU A 23 3.76 10.98 2.97
C LEU A 23 3.70 10.50 4.43
N LEU A 24 4.74 9.87 4.98
CA LEU A 24 4.73 9.32 6.35
C LEU A 24 4.39 10.35 7.45
N PRO A 25 4.86 11.61 7.39
CA PRO A 25 4.52 12.62 8.40
C PRO A 25 3.02 12.92 8.50
N PHE A 26 2.22 12.63 7.46
CA PHE A 26 0.78 12.86 7.49
C PHE A 26 0.04 11.95 8.47
N GLY A 27 0.60 10.78 8.83
CA GLY A 27 0.02 9.90 9.85
C GLY A 27 0.00 10.54 11.24
N PRO A 28 1.17 10.92 11.81
CA PRO A 28 1.23 11.69 13.05
C PRO A 28 0.47 13.01 12.98
N LEU A 29 0.49 13.69 11.83
CA LEU A 29 -0.28 14.92 11.64
C LEU A 29 -1.78 14.68 11.76
N ALA A 30 -2.32 13.58 11.19
CA ALA A 30 -3.74 13.24 11.33
C ALA A 30 -4.14 13.01 12.79
N ILE A 31 -3.28 12.37 13.57
CA ILE A 31 -3.49 12.16 15.02
C ILE A 31 -3.50 13.50 15.75
N LEU A 32 -2.53 14.37 15.49
CA LEU A 32 -2.49 15.71 16.07
C LEU A 32 -3.74 16.51 15.72
N LEU A 33 -4.17 16.45 14.46
CA LEU A 33 -5.35 17.17 13.97
C LEU A 33 -6.65 16.65 14.59
N HIS A 34 -6.73 15.34 14.86
CA HIS A 34 -7.87 14.73 15.55
C HIS A 34 -8.07 15.31 16.96
N TYR A 35 -6.98 15.57 17.69
CA TYR A 35 -7.06 16.20 19.02
C TYR A 35 -7.20 17.72 18.97
N ALA A 36 -6.64 18.37 17.94
CA ALA A 36 -6.62 19.82 17.84
C ALA A 36 -7.87 20.41 17.16
N THR A 37 -8.64 19.63 16.39
CA THR A 37 -9.73 20.16 15.56
C THR A 37 -10.89 19.18 15.45
N SER A 38 -12.13 19.68 15.47
CA SER A 38 -13.34 18.88 15.22
C SER A 38 -13.67 18.67 13.73
N ASN A 39 -12.72 18.92 12.82
CA ASN A 39 -12.92 18.81 11.38
C ASN A 39 -12.53 17.41 10.90
N TYR A 40 -13.52 16.51 10.92
CA TYR A 40 -13.35 15.11 10.53
C TYR A 40 -12.90 14.93 9.07
N GLY A 41 -13.20 15.87 8.17
CA GLY A 41 -12.80 15.80 6.76
C GLY A 41 -11.28 15.87 6.59
N TRP A 42 -10.63 16.81 7.29
CA TRP A 42 -9.17 16.92 7.25
C TRP A 42 -8.49 15.75 7.94
N VAL A 43 -9.02 15.30 9.08
CA VAL A 43 -8.50 14.11 9.77
C VAL A 43 -8.54 12.89 8.86
N PHE A 44 -9.65 12.69 8.13
CA PHE A 44 -9.78 11.60 7.17
C PHE A 44 -8.78 11.71 6.02
N PHE A 45 -8.65 12.90 5.42
CA PHE A 45 -7.73 13.14 4.31
C PHE A 45 -6.26 12.89 4.70
N PHE A 46 -5.81 13.43 5.83
CA PHE A 46 -4.44 13.19 6.30
C PHE A 46 -4.21 11.74 6.74
N SER A 47 -5.22 11.07 7.27
CA SER A 47 -5.14 9.63 7.57
C SER A 47 -4.95 8.80 6.31
N LEU A 48 -5.67 9.10 5.22
CA LEU A 48 -5.48 8.44 3.92
C LEU A 48 -4.04 8.63 3.40
N LEU A 49 -3.54 9.87 3.44
CA LEU A 49 -2.16 10.16 3.03
C LEU A 49 -1.14 9.43 3.89
N GLY A 50 -1.33 9.38 5.21
CA GLY A 50 -0.43 8.69 6.14
C GLY A 50 -0.43 7.17 5.99
N ILE A 51 -1.58 6.56 5.69
CA ILE A 51 -1.71 5.10 5.48
C ILE A 51 -1.08 4.66 4.15
N THR A 52 -1.14 5.51 3.11
CA THR A 52 -0.62 5.20 1.77
C THR A 52 0.82 4.64 1.75
N PRO A 53 1.84 5.31 2.35
CA PRO A 53 3.19 4.76 2.41
C PRO A 53 3.28 3.54 3.32
N LEU A 54 2.52 3.48 4.41
CA LEU A 54 2.55 2.32 5.31
C LEU A 54 2.06 1.05 4.62
N ALA A 55 1.02 1.16 3.79
CA ALA A 55 0.50 0.06 2.98
C ALA A 55 1.55 -0.46 1.99
N GLU A 56 2.20 0.45 1.26
CA GLU A 56 3.24 0.09 0.30
C GLU A 56 4.47 -0.54 0.98
N ARG A 57 4.88 -0.03 2.15
CA ARG A 57 5.99 -0.62 2.93
C ARG A 57 5.65 -2.01 3.46
N LEU A 58 4.41 -2.24 3.89
CA LEU A 58 3.95 -3.55 4.34
C LEU A 58 4.00 -4.55 3.19
N GLY A 59 3.45 -4.20 2.03
CA GLY A 59 3.52 -5.03 0.81
C GLY A 59 4.96 -5.34 0.39
N TYR A 60 5.84 -4.32 0.39
CA TYR A 60 7.26 -4.53 0.11
C TYR A 60 7.91 -5.51 1.10
N ALA A 61 7.66 -5.36 2.40
CA ALA A 61 8.19 -6.27 3.41
C ALA A 61 7.68 -7.70 3.22
N THR A 62 6.40 -7.87 2.86
CA THR A 62 5.80 -9.15 2.55
C THR A 62 6.42 -9.80 1.32
N GLU A 63 6.66 -9.05 0.25
CA GLU A 63 7.32 -9.54 -0.97
C GLU A 63 8.76 -9.96 -0.69
N GLN A 64 9.49 -9.19 0.12
CA GLN A 64 10.83 -9.58 0.54
C GLN A 64 10.78 -10.86 1.38
N LEU A 65 9.84 -10.99 2.31
CA LEU A 65 9.71 -12.18 3.14
C LEU A 65 9.31 -13.41 2.32
N SER A 66 8.40 -13.26 1.35
CA SER A 66 7.88 -14.34 0.51
C SER A 66 9.00 -15.01 -0.29
N CYS A 67 9.99 -14.23 -0.73
CA CYS A 67 11.18 -14.69 -1.43
C CYS A 67 12.07 -15.62 -0.59
N TYR A 68 12.00 -15.57 0.74
CA TYR A 68 12.80 -16.40 1.65
C TYR A 68 12.04 -17.56 2.29
N THR A 69 10.72 -17.68 2.09
CA THR A 69 9.87 -18.68 2.76
C THR A 69 9.43 -19.87 1.88
N GLY A 70 9.84 -19.91 0.61
CA GLY A 70 9.44 -20.93 -0.36
C GLY A 70 8.08 -20.64 -1.02
N SER A 71 7.75 -21.34 -2.11
CA SER A 71 6.64 -20.98 -3.00
C SER A 71 5.25 -21.00 -2.36
N ILE A 72 4.94 -22.03 -1.57
CA ILE A 72 3.61 -22.17 -0.94
C ILE A 72 3.42 -21.14 0.19
N VAL A 73 4.37 -21.06 1.12
CA VAL A 73 4.29 -20.13 2.26
C VAL A 73 4.43 -18.69 1.78
N GLY A 74 5.32 -18.42 0.82
CA GLY A 74 5.46 -17.10 0.21
C GLY A 74 4.21 -16.65 -0.53
N GLY A 75 3.55 -17.55 -1.27
CA GLY A 75 2.26 -17.28 -1.90
C GLY A 75 1.17 -16.93 -0.87
N LEU A 76 1.10 -17.70 0.23
CA LEU A 76 0.15 -17.44 1.31
C LEU A 76 0.42 -16.09 2.00
N LEU A 77 1.69 -15.78 2.28
CA LEU A 77 2.09 -14.51 2.87
C LEU A 77 1.71 -13.33 1.97
N ASN A 78 1.96 -13.43 0.67
CA ASN A 78 1.62 -12.35 -0.25
C ASN A 78 0.10 -12.16 -0.39
N ALA A 79 -0.66 -13.25 -0.48
CA ALA A 79 -2.12 -13.18 -0.56
C ALA A 79 -2.76 -12.52 0.69
N THR A 80 -2.19 -12.78 1.87
CA THR A 80 -2.71 -12.26 3.15
C THR A 80 -2.15 -10.89 3.50
N PHE A 81 -0.83 -10.78 3.66
CA PHE A 81 -0.18 -9.55 4.11
C PHE A 81 0.00 -8.52 3.00
N GLY A 82 0.05 -8.92 1.73
CA GLY A 82 0.05 -7.99 0.58
C GLY A 82 -1.22 -7.16 0.49
N ASN A 83 -2.35 -7.69 0.99
CA ASN A 83 -3.64 -6.99 1.07
C ASN A 83 -4.05 -6.66 2.51
N ALA A 84 -3.15 -6.77 3.49
CA ALA A 84 -3.50 -6.65 4.90
C ALA A 84 -4.07 -5.26 5.25
N THR A 85 -3.60 -4.18 4.60
CA THR A 85 -4.14 -2.85 4.86
C THR A 85 -5.63 -2.76 4.52
N GLU A 86 -6.04 -3.27 3.36
CA GLU A 86 -7.44 -3.31 2.93
C GLU A 86 -8.27 -4.17 3.90
N MET A 87 -7.73 -5.33 4.30
CA MET A 87 -8.39 -6.23 5.23
C MET A 87 -8.60 -5.58 6.62
N ILE A 88 -7.59 -4.90 7.16
CA ILE A 88 -7.66 -4.23 8.46
C ILE A 88 -8.72 -3.11 8.46
N ILE A 89 -8.71 -2.27 7.42
CA ILE A 89 -9.69 -1.18 7.28
C ILE A 89 -11.09 -1.76 7.15
N SER A 90 -11.26 -2.80 6.33
CA SER A 90 -12.55 -3.47 6.13
C SER A 90 -13.07 -4.11 7.41
N MET A 91 -12.21 -4.77 8.20
CA MET A 91 -12.59 -5.34 9.49
C MET A 91 -13.03 -4.27 10.49
N TYR A 92 -12.30 -3.14 10.56
CA TYR A 92 -12.69 -2.04 11.43
C TYR A 92 -14.03 -1.41 10.99
N ALA A 93 -14.22 -1.21 9.69
CA ALA A 93 -15.46 -0.70 9.12
C ALA A 93 -16.64 -1.63 9.42
N LEU A 94 -16.43 -2.94 9.27
CA LEU A 94 -17.44 -3.96 9.56
C LEU A 94 -17.84 -3.97 11.04
N LYS A 95 -16.86 -3.86 11.95
CA LYS A 95 -17.13 -3.75 13.40
C LYS A 95 -17.97 -2.53 13.78
N ASN A 96 -17.89 -1.46 12.99
CA ASN A 96 -18.71 -0.25 13.15
C ASN A 96 -20.02 -0.28 12.33
N GLY A 97 -20.40 -1.43 11.78
CA GLY A 97 -21.65 -1.59 11.01
C GLY A 97 -21.62 -0.92 9.64
N MET A 98 -20.45 -0.53 9.13
CA MET A 98 -20.32 0.16 7.83
C MET A 98 -20.28 -0.81 6.64
N PHE A 99 -21.27 -1.70 6.55
CA PHE A 99 -21.33 -2.75 5.52
C PHE A 99 -21.24 -2.21 4.09
N ARG A 100 -21.96 -1.12 3.81
CA ARG A 100 -21.96 -0.48 2.49
C ARG A 100 -20.57 0.02 2.10
N VAL A 101 -19.82 0.59 3.05
CA VAL A 101 -18.45 1.07 2.82
C VAL A 101 -17.52 -0.09 2.48
N VAL A 102 -17.63 -1.21 3.20
CA VAL A 102 -16.84 -2.42 2.94
C VAL A 102 -17.14 -2.97 1.53
N GLN A 103 -18.41 -3.12 1.18
CA GLN A 103 -18.81 -3.61 -0.14
C GLN A 103 -18.31 -2.71 -1.28
N GLN A 104 -18.46 -1.39 -1.12
CA GLN A 104 -17.99 -0.41 -2.10
C GLN A 104 -16.46 -0.40 -2.21
N SER A 105 -15.74 -0.55 -1.09
CA SER A 105 -14.28 -0.64 -1.08
C SER A 105 -13.78 -1.87 -1.84
N LEU A 106 -14.38 -3.04 -1.60
CA LEU A 106 -13.99 -4.30 -2.28
C LEU A 106 -14.24 -4.22 -3.78
N LEU A 107 -15.42 -3.74 -4.21
CA LEU A 107 -15.72 -3.52 -5.61
C LEU A 107 -14.76 -2.49 -6.24
N GLY A 108 -14.47 -1.41 -5.51
CA GLY A 108 -13.50 -0.40 -5.91
C GLY A 108 -12.09 -0.96 -6.09
N SER A 109 -11.63 -1.85 -5.21
CA SER A 109 -10.33 -2.52 -5.29
C SER A 109 -10.22 -3.39 -6.55
N ILE A 110 -11.26 -4.17 -6.85
CA ILE A 110 -11.34 -4.98 -8.08
C ILE A 110 -11.28 -4.10 -9.33
N LEU A 111 -12.13 -3.06 -9.39
CA LEU A 111 -12.17 -2.13 -10.53
C LEU A 111 -10.84 -1.36 -10.69
N SER A 112 -10.23 -0.94 -9.59
CA SER A 112 -8.94 -0.25 -9.59
C SER A 112 -7.85 -1.14 -10.21
N ASN A 113 -7.75 -2.40 -9.80
CA ASN A 113 -6.72 -3.31 -10.31
C ASN A 113 -6.97 -3.69 -11.78
N MET A 114 -8.22 -3.98 -12.15
CA MET A 114 -8.56 -4.45 -13.50
C MET A 114 -8.54 -3.33 -14.54
N LEU A 115 -8.92 -2.10 -14.18
CA LEU A 115 -9.09 -1.01 -15.14
C LEU A 115 -8.05 0.08 -14.93
N LEU A 116 -7.95 0.64 -13.73
CA LEU A 116 -7.10 1.81 -13.47
C LEU A 116 -5.62 1.44 -13.53
N VAL A 117 -5.19 0.48 -12.72
CA VAL A 117 -3.78 0.04 -12.65
C VAL A 117 -3.36 -0.56 -13.98
N LEU A 118 -4.16 -1.47 -14.54
CA LEU A 118 -3.88 -2.10 -15.83
C LEU A 118 -3.84 -1.06 -16.97
N GLY A 119 -4.80 -0.15 -17.02
CA GLY A 119 -4.86 0.92 -18.01
C GLY A 119 -3.66 1.87 -17.91
N CYS A 120 -3.29 2.29 -16.69
CA CYS A 120 -2.08 3.09 -16.45
C CYS A 120 -0.80 2.34 -16.87
N ALA A 121 -0.73 1.03 -16.60
CA ALA A 121 0.41 0.21 -17.01
C ALA A 121 0.55 0.16 -18.54
N PHE A 122 -0.55 -0.05 -19.26
CA PHE A 122 -0.56 -0.01 -20.73
C PHE A 122 -0.25 1.38 -21.28
N PHE A 123 -0.82 2.43 -20.68
CA PHE A 123 -0.60 3.81 -21.11
C PHE A 123 0.86 4.24 -20.93
N CYS A 124 1.41 4.10 -19.71
CA CYS A 124 2.79 4.43 -19.43
C CYS A 124 3.77 3.51 -20.20
N GLY A 125 3.46 2.22 -20.26
CA GLY A 125 4.23 1.24 -21.03
C GLY A 125 4.30 1.60 -22.52
N GLY A 126 3.16 2.01 -23.09
CA GLY A 126 3.04 2.47 -24.47
C GLY A 126 3.76 3.78 -24.76
N ILE A 127 3.77 4.75 -23.82
CA ILE A 127 4.55 5.98 -23.97
C ILE A 127 6.05 5.66 -24.02
N VAL A 128 6.54 4.84 -23.08
CA VAL A 128 7.97 4.48 -22.99
C VAL A 128 8.38 3.62 -24.20
N HIS A 129 7.55 2.66 -24.60
CA HIS A 129 7.83 1.71 -25.69
C HIS A 129 7.04 2.03 -26.96
N HIS A 130 6.89 3.31 -27.32
CA HIS A 130 6.05 3.79 -28.44
C HIS A 130 6.29 3.13 -29.81
N ARG A 131 7.42 2.45 -30.01
CA ARG A 131 7.77 1.77 -31.27
C ARG A 131 7.40 0.28 -31.31
N LYS A 132 6.94 -0.31 -30.20
CA LYS A 132 6.67 -1.75 -30.09
C LYS A 132 5.40 -2.01 -29.31
N VAL A 133 4.56 -2.89 -29.84
CA VAL A 133 3.41 -3.41 -29.09
C VAL A 133 3.93 -4.37 -28.02
N GLN A 134 3.48 -4.19 -26.78
CA GLN A 134 3.82 -5.07 -25.67
C GLN A 134 2.96 -6.34 -25.77
N SER A 135 3.58 -7.46 -26.16
CA SER A 135 2.92 -8.77 -26.19
C SER A 135 3.20 -9.54 -24.90
N PHE A 136 2.16 -10.15 -24.33
CA PHE A 136 2.22 -10.96 -23.11
C PHE A 136 1.75 -12.41 -23.35
N ASN A 137 1.58 -12.79 -24.62
CA ASN A 137 1.30 -14.18 -24.98
C ASN A 137 2.56 -15.02 -24.70
N LYS A 138 2.40 -16.16 -24.03
CA LYS A 138 3.45 -17.16 -23.87
C LYS A 138 3.66 -17.93 -25.16
#